data_AF-A0A536YDX9-F1
#
_entry.id   AF-A0A536YDX9-F1
#
_cell.length_a   1.000
_cell.length_b   1.000
_cell.length_c   1.000
_cell.angle_alpha   90.00
_cell.angle_beta   90.00
_cell.angle_gamma   90.00
#
_symmetry.space_group_name_H-M   'P 1'
#
loop_
_entity.id
_entity.type
_entity.pdbx_description
1 polymer ?
#
loop_
_entity_poly.entity_id
_entity_poly.type
_entity_poly.pdbx_seq_one_letter_code
_entity_poly.pdbx_strand_id
1 'polypeptide(L)'
;MSFSQQPQVRPPAVARLFYPGDPRSLADEVAAYLDQTEETPIAPGFPKAVIVPHAGYIYSGPVAASAFDLLRPARGIVKRVVILGPCHRVPVWGLALP
;
A
#
# COMPACT_ATOMS: atom_id res chain seq x y z
N MET A 1 20.32 3.47 33.41
CA MET A 1 19.93 2.23 32.71
C MET A 1 19.17 2.65 31.46
N SER A 2 19.74 2.42 30.27
CA SER A 2 19.11 2.77 28.99
C SER A 2 18.37 1.55 28.49
N PHE A 3 17.03 1.61 28.46
CA PHE A 3 16.23 0.60 27.80
C PHE A 3 16.18 0.95 26.32
N SER A 4 16.92 0.21 25.50
CA SER A 4 16.73 0.20 24.05
C SER A 4 15.30 -0.30 23.78
N GLN A 5 14.40 0.59 23.33
CA GLN A 5 13.08 0.17 22.86
C GLN A 5 13.27 -0.67 21.60
N GLN A 6 13.00 -1.97 21.71
CA GLN A 6 12.86 -2.85 20.55
C GLN A 6 11.63 -2.39 19.75
N PRO A 7 11.72 -2.24 18.42
CA PRO A 7 10.58 -1.84 17.62
C PRO A 7 9.46 -2.87 17.72
N GLN A 8 8.27 -2.43 18.15
CA GLN A 8 7.08 -3.27 18.19
C GLN A 8 6.60 -3.53 16.76
N VAL A 9 6.68 -4.79 16.31
CA VAL A 9 6.27 -5.18 14.96
C VAL A 9 4.76 -5.43 14.93
N ARG A 10 4.03 -4.77 14.03
CA ARG A 10 2.61 -5.04 13.76
C ARG A 10 2.47 -6.21 12.79
N PRO A 11 1.87 -7.35 13.17
CA PRO A 11 1.67 -8.48 12.25
C PRO A 11 0.63 -8.15 11.16
N PRO A 12 0.68 -8.83 10.00
CA PRO A 12 -0.28 -8.64 8.91
C PRO A 12 -1.67 -9.17 9.29
N ALA A 13 -2.54 -8.27 9.75
CA ALA A 13 -3.83 -8.61 10.36
C ALA A 13 -4.89 -9.21 9.40
N VAL A 14 -4.68 -9.17 8.08
CA VAL A 14 -5.66 -9.62 7.06
C VAL A 14 -5.05 -10.51 5.98
N ALA A 15 -3.83 -11.01 6.20
CA ALA A 15 -3.23 -12.03 5.34
C ALA A 15 -4.11 -13.28 5.31
N ARG A 16 -4.20 -13.94 4.14
CA ARG A 16 -5.11 -15.06 3.82
C ARG A 16 -6.60 -14.70 3.74
N LEU A 17 -7.00 -13.49 4.14
CA LEU A 17 -8.37 -13.00 4.00
C LEU A 17 -8.49 -12.04 2.81
N PHE A 18 -7.57 -11.08 2.70
CA PHE A 18 -7.61 -10.04 1.69
C PHE A 18 -6.59 -10.26 0.58
N TYR A 19 -5.50 -10.98 0.88
CA TYR A 19 -4.40 -11.25 -0.02
C TYR A 19 -3.68 -12.54 0.42
N PRO A 20 -2.85 -13.18 -0.43
CA PRO A 20 -2.16 -14.41 -0.10
C PRO A 20 -1.33 -14.31 1.18
N GLY A 21 -1.36 -15.37 1.99
CA GLY A 21 -0.53 -15.43 3.20
C GLY A 21 0.92 -15.81 2.95
N ASP A 22 1.22 -16.37 1.78
CA ASP A 22 2.58 -16.69 1.36
C ASP A 22 3.24 -15.46 0.71
N PRO A 23 4.45 -15.04 1.17
CA PRO A 23 5.11 -13.86 0.63
C PRO A 23 5.47 -13.94 -0.86
N ARG A 24 5.77 -15.14 -1.39
CA ARG A 24 6.13 -15.29 -2.81
C ARG A 24 4.88 -15.15 -3.67
N SER A 25 3.81 -15.86 -3.31
CA SER A 25 2.52 -15.72 -3.99
C SER A 25 2.01 -14.28 -3.96
N LEU A 26 2.17 -13.57 -2.84
CA LEU A 26 1.81 -12.16 -2.74
C LEU A 26 2.64 -11.28 -3.69
N ALA A 27 3.95 -11.51 -3.76
CA ALA A 27 4.83 -10.74 -4.64
C ALA A 27 4.48 -10.97 -6.12
N ASP A 28 4.24 -12.23 -6.50
CA ASP A 28 3.89 -12.61 -7.87
C ASP A 28 2.54 -11.99 -8.28
N GLU A 29 1.54 -12.01 -7.39
CA GLU A 29 0.23 -11.41 -7.65
C GLU A 29 0.31 -9.89 -7.80
N VAL A 30 1.07 -9.20 -6.93
CA VAL A 30 1.28 -7.75 -7.04
C VAL A 30 2.04 -7.39 -8.33
N ALA A 31 3.09 -8.15 -8.68
CA ALA A 31 3.81 -7.96 -9.92
C ALA A 31 2.89 -8.13 -11.14
N ALA A 32 2.07 -9.18 -11.14
CA ALA A 32 1.11 -9.42 -12.21
C ALA A 32 0.13 -8.26 -12.39
N TYR A 33 -0.37 -7.64 -11.31
CA TYR A 33 -1.24 -6.46 -11.44
C TYR A 33 -0.48 -5.24 -11.98
N LEU A 34 0.74 -5.00 -11.53
CA LEU A 34 1.57 -3.88 -12.00
C LEU A 34 2.02 -4.06 -13.45
N ASP A 35 2.21 -5.29 -13.93
CA ASP A 35 2.60 -5.55 -15.32
C ASP A 35 1.44 -5.41 -16.31
N GLN A 36 0.20 -5.41 -15.80
CA GLN A 36 -1.03 -5.25 -16.60
C GLN A 36 -1.50 -3.80 -16.72
N THR A 37 -0.80 -2.84 -16.10
CA THR A 37 -1.20 -1.43 -16.18
C THR A 37 -0.81 -0.85 -17.54
N GLU A 38 -1.74 -0.15 -18.19
CA GLU A 38 -1.42 0.64 -19.37
C GLU A 38 -0.55 1.84 -18.97
N GLU A 39 0.51 2.12 -19.72
CA GLU A 39 1.34 3.30 -19.52
C GLU A 39 0.46 4.55 -19.65
N THR A 40 0.13 5.16 -18.51
CA THR A 40 -0.67 6.38 -18.50
C THR A 40 0.27 7.56 -18.71
N PRO A 41 0.15 8.34 -19.80
CA PRO A 41 1.00 9.51 -20.00
C PRO A 41 0.63 10.58 -18.97
N ILE A 42 1.43 10.72 -17.91
CA ILE A 42 1.29 11.83 -16.97
C ILE A 42 2.17 12.99 -17.46
N ALA A 43 1.65 14.22 -17.30
CA ALA A 43 2.44 15.45 -17.29
C ALA A 43 3.76 15.27 -16.50
N PRO A 44 4.84 16.01 -16.81
CA PRO A 44 6.19 15.69 -16.33
C PRO A 44 6.26 15.49 -14.80
N GLY A 45 6.57 14.25 -14.38
CA GLY A 45 6.80 13.90 -12.97
C GLY A 45 5.98 12.70 -12.46
N PHE A 46 5.59 12.76 -11.18
CA PHE A 46 4.77 11.76 -10.48
C PHE A 46 3.87 12.47 -9.44
N PRO A 47 2.67 11.93 -9.12
CA PRO A 47 1.77 12.57 -8.16
C PRO A 47 2.32 12.52 -6.73
N LYS A 48 2.00 13.54 -5.92
CA LYS A 48 2.38 13.56 -4.49
C LYS A 48 1.51 12.67 -3.60
N ALA A 49 0.30 12.35 -4.06
CA ALA A 49 -0.64 11.47 -3.38
C ALA A 49 -1.41 10.64 -4.40
N VAL A 50 -1.77 9.42 -4.01
CA VAL A 50 -2.67 8.55 -4.77
C VAL A 50 -3.76 8.06 -3.82
N ILE A 51 -4.96 7.84 -4.36
CA ILE A 51 -6.08 7.25 -3.63
C ILE A 51 -6.30 5.88 -4.24
N VAL A 52 -6.33 4.84 -3.40
CA VAL A 52 -6.48 3.46 -3.84
C VAL A 52 -7.60 2.76 -3.06
N PRO A 53 -8.30 1.80 -3.68
CA PRO A 53 -9.21 0.92 -2.96
C PRO A 53 -8.45 0.01 -1.97
N HIS A 54 -9.15 -0.45 -0.92
CA HIS A 54 -8.58 -1.28 0.16
C HIS A 54 -9.34 -2.60 0.40
N ALA A 55 -10.09 -3.07 -0.60
CA ALA A 55 -10.75 -4.37 -0.55
C ALA A 55 -9.73 -5.53 -0.73
N GLY A 56 -10.23 -6.77 -0.76
CA GLY A 56 -9.41 -7.92 -1.12
C GLY A 56 -8.82 -7.78 -2.52
N TYR A 57 -7.59 -8.25 -2.72
CA TYR A 57 -6.79 -8.06 -3.94
C TYR A 57 -7.48 -8.57 -5.20
N ILE A 58 -8.22 -9.68 -5.10
CA ILE A 58 -9.03 -10.21 -6.21
C ILE A 58 -10.06 -9.21 -6.76
N TYR A 59 -10.51 -8.25 -5.95
CA TYR A 59 -11.49 -7.23 -6.33
C TYR A 59 -10.84 -5.89 -6.67
N SER A 60 -9.79 -5.52 -5.95
CA SER A 60 -9.24 -4.16 -5.99
C SER A 60 -7.80 -4.05 -6.46
N GLY A 61 -7.09 -5.18 -6.62
CA GLY A 61 -5.68 -5.23 -6.99
C GLY A 61 -5.37 -4.51 -8.30
N PRO A 62 -6.06 -4.84 -9.42
CA PRO A 62 -5.83 -4.16 -10.70
C PRO A 62 -6.07 -2.64 -10.65
N VAL A 63 -7.11 -2.21 -9.93
CA VAL A 63 -7.45 -0.78 -9.77
C VAL A 63 -6.42 -0.06 -8.88
N ALA A 64 -5.94 -0.70 -7.82
CA ALA A 64 -4.87 -0.13 -7.01
C ALA A 64 -3.55 -0.03 -7.81
N ALA A 65 -3.26 -1.03 -8.65
CA ALA A 65 -2.06 -1.07 -9.48
C ALA A 65 -2.01 0.10 -10.46
N SER A 66 -3.11 0.46 -11.13
CA SER A 66 -3.14 1.60 -12.06
C SER A 66 -2.77 2.93 -11.39
N ALA A 67 -3.15 3.12 -10.12
CA ALA A 67 -2.76 4.29 -9.35
C ALA A 67 -1.30 4.22 -8.87
N PHE A 68 -0.81 3.05 -8.45
CA PHE A 68 0.58 2.86 -8.05
C PHE A 68 1.56 2.98 -9.22
N ASP A 69 1.14 2.63 -10.44
CA ASP A 69 1.92 2.77 -11.67
C ASP A 69 2.38 4.22 -11.90
N LEU A 70 1.51 5.18 -11.58
CA LEU A 70 1.79 6.61 -11.66
C LEU A 70 3.00 7.03 -10.79
N LEU A 71 3.36 6.22 -9.80
CA LEU A 71 4.48 6.47 -8.88
C LEU A 71 5.79 5.81 -9.35
N ARG A 72 5.84 5.09 -10.48
CA ARG A 72 7.11 4.52 -10.99
C ARG A 72 8.24 5.55 -11.09
N PRO A 73 8.02 6.78 -11.61
CA PRO A 73 9.07 7.79 -11.68
C PRO A 73 9.52 8.29 -10.29
N ALA A 74 8.77 8.02 -9.23
CA ALA A 74 9.10 8.39 -7.85
C ALA A 74 10.13 7.45 -7.20
N ARG A 75 10.43 6.31 -7.83
CA ARG A 75 11.34 5.28 -7.30
C ARG A 75 12.73 5.87 -7.03
N GLY A 76 13.22 5.69 -5.80
CA GLY A 76 14.51 6.26 -5.36
C GLY A 76 14.47 7.75 -4.98
N ILE A 77 13.39 8.46 -5.31
CA ILE A 77 13.16 9.87 -4.96
C ILE A 77 12.35 9.96 -3.67
N VAL A 78 11.22 9.24 -3.59
CA VAL A 78 10.36 9.22 -2.39
C VAL A 78 10.97 8.30 -1.34
N LYS A 79 11.30 8.88 -0.18
CA LYS A 79 11.91 8.17 0.96
C LYS A 79 10.94 7.98 2.14
N ARG A 80 9.76 8.60 2.08
CA ARG A 80 8.75 8.56 3.15
C ARG A 80 7.37 8.45 2.54
N VAL A 81 6.59 7.50 3.05
CA VAL A 81 5.19 7.28 2.68
C VAL A 81 4.36 7.46 3.94
N VAL A 82 3.28 8.23 3.85
CA VAL A 82 2.25 8.34 4.88
C VAL A 82 1.02 7.60 4.36
N ILE A 83 0.54 6.61 5.10
CA ILE A 83 -0.66 5.85 4.76
C ILE A 83 -1.79 6.35 5.65
N LEU A 84 -2.84 6.88 5.03
CA LEU A 84 -4.06 7.30 5.71
C LEU A 84 -5.18 6.34 5.33
N GLY A 85 -5.89 5.82 6.33
CA GLY A 85 -7.01 4.91 6.13
C GLY A 85 -8.10 5.14 7.16
N PRO A 86 -9.37 4.91 6.80
CA PRO A 86 -10.48 5.02 7.74
C PRO A 86 -10.42 3.93 8.81
N CYS A 87 -10.91 4.25 10.01
CA CYS A 87 -11.13 3.27 11.06
C CYS A 87 -12.51 2.63 10.90
N HIS A 88 -12.55 1.31 10.64
CA HIS A 88 -13.80 0.58 10.40
C HIS A 88 -14.37 -0.14 11.63
N ARG A 89 -13.65 -0.14 12.76
CA ARG A 89 -14.03 -0.97 13.93
C ARG A 89 -14.45 -0.16 15.14
N VAL A 90 -13.86 1.01 15.35
CA VAL A 90 -14.12 1.85 16.52
C VAL A 90 -14.25 3.31 16.09
N PRO A 91 -15.12 4.10 16.73
CA PRO A 91 -15.15 5.54 16.51
C PRO A 91 -13.82 6.18 16.86
N VAL A 92 -13.32 7.04 15.97
CA VAL A 92 -12.11 7.83 16.21
C VAL A 92 -12.45 9.29 15.92
N TRP A 93 -12.18 10.17 16.89
CA TRP A 93 -12.23 11.61 16.70
C TRP A 93 -10.82 12.12 16.43
N GLY A 94 -10.54 12.52 15.18
CA GLY A 94 -9.20 12.94 14.75
C GLY A 94 -8.38 11.81 14.12
N LEU A 95 -7.07 11.79 14.39
CA LEU A 95 -6.11 10.82 13.85
C LEU A 95 -5.50 9.97 14.97
N ALA A 96 -5.25 8.70 14.68
CA ALA A 96 -4.52 7.80 15.55
C ALA A 96 -3.18 7.41 14.90
N LEU A 97 -2.12 7.32 15.70
CA LEU A 97 -0.78 6.90 15.29
C LEU A 97 -0.34 5.70 16.14
N PRO A 98 0.56 4.83 15.63
CA PRO A 98 1.15 3.74 16.41
C PRO A 98 1.92 4.23 17.64
#